data_AF-A0A6M4ME21-F1
#
_entry.id   AF-A0A6M4ME21-F1
#
_cell.length_a   1.000
_cell.length_b   1.000
_cell.length_c   1.000
_cell.angle_alpha   90.00
_cell.angle_beta   90.00
_cell.angle_gamma   90.00
#
_symmetry.space_group_name_H-M   'P 1'
#
loop_
_entity.id
_entity.type
_entity.pdbx_description
1 polymer ?
#
loop_
_entity_poly.entity_id
_entity_poly.type
_entity_poly.pdbx_seq_one_letter_code
_entity_poly.pdbx_strand_id
1 'polypeptide(L)' 'MILMTVEEVAAYLAIQEIRVERLERESLLIAKETDAQGKPLFEKSDVERYKQLAERLGGL' A
#
# COMPACT_ATOMS: atom_id res chain seq x y z
N MET A 1 12.41 7.47 6.54
CA MET A 1 11.81 6.74 5.40
C MET A 1 11.79 5.28 5.78
N ILE A 2 10.61 4.73 6.06
CA ILE A 2 10.41 3.30 6.32
C ILE A 2 9.57 2.79 5.15
N LEU A 3 10.13 1.87 4.38
CA LEU A 3 9.44 1.23 3.26
C LEU A 3 8.79 -0.06 3.74
N MET A 4 7.68 -0.38 3.10
CA MET A 4 6.89 -1.58 3.34
C MET A 4 6.74 -2.37 2.05
N THR A 5 6.86 -3.68 2.13
CA THR A 5 6.57 -4.58 1.01
C THR A 5 5.06 -4.71 0.80
N VAL A 6 4.68 -5.31 -0.33
CA VAL A 6 3.27 -5.66 -0.61
C VAL A 6 2.67 -6.50 0.52
N GLU A 7 3.41 -7.48 1.06
CA GLU A 7 2.93 -8.33 2.16
C GLU A 7 2.69 -7.54 3.45
N GLU A 8 3.60 -6.63 3.79
CA GLU A 8 3.49 -5.80 4.99
C GLU A 8 2.33 -4.81 4.88
N VAL A 9 2.13 -4.21 3.70
CA VAL A 9 0.99 -3.31 3.45
C VAL A 9 -0.34 -4.07 3.51
N ALA A 10 -0.40 -5.26 2.90
CA ALA A 10 -1.59 -6.12 2.94
C ALA A 10 -1.97 -6.46 4.39
N ALA A 11 -1.00 -6.84 5.20
CA ALA A 11 -1.19 -7.11 6.62
C ALA A 11 -1.65 -5.87 7.40
N TYR A 12 -1.03 -4.71 7.16
CA TYR A 12 -1.37 -3.46 7.85
C TYR A 12 -2.78 -2.93 7.52
N LEU A 13 -3.18 -3.05 6.26
CA LEU A 13 -4.48 -2.65 5.75
C LEU A 13 -5.56 -3.74 5.91
N ALA A 14 -5.20 -4.94 6.38
CA ALA A 14 -6.07 -6.11 6.48
C ALA A 14 -6.78 -6.45 5.15
N ILE A 15 -6.06 -6.35 4.04
CA ILE A 15 -6.53 -6.69 2.69
C ILE A 15 -5.61 -7.73 2.04
N GLN A 16 -6.02 -8.28 0.90
CA GLN A 16 -5.18 -9.21 0.13
C GLN A 16 -4.07 -8.46 -0.63
N GLU A 17 -2.91 -9.10 -0.82
CA GLU A 17 -1.79 -8.57 -1.61
C GLU A 17 -2.23 -8.10 -3.01
N ILE A 18 -3.09 -8.88 -3.70
CA ILE A 18 -3.63 -8.50 -5.02
C ILE A 18 -4.42 -7.18 -4.99
N ARG A 19 -5.03 -6.82 -3.85
CA ARG A 19 -5.68 -5.51 -3.69
C ARG A 19 -4.63 -4.43 -3.59
N VAL A 20 -3.54 -4.62 -2.86
CA VAL A 20 -2.43 -3.66 -2.76
C VAL A 20 -1.81 -3.40 -4.13
N GLU A 21 -1.54 -4.45 -4.91
CA GLU A 21 -1.04 -4.31 -6.29
C GLU A 21 -2.02 -3.54 -7.19
N ARG A 22 -3.33 -3.75 -7.00
CA ARG A 22 -4.34 -2.98 -7.75
C ARG A 22 -4.37 -1.52 -7.33
N LEU A 23 -4.21 -1.21 -6.04
CA LEU A 23 -4.11 0.17 -5.56
C LEU A 23 -2.94 0.91 -6.21
N GLU A 24 -1.81 0.23 -6.40
CA GLU A 24 -0.65 0.78 -7.10
C GLU A 24 -0.94 1.00 -8.61
N ARG A 25 -1.48 -0.02 -9.28
CA ARG A 25 -1.86 0.08 -10.71
C ARG A 25 -2.90 1.16 -11.00
N GLU A 26 -3.82 1.39 -10.08
CA GLU A 26 -4.85 2.44 -10.17
C GLU A 26 -4.37 3.79 -9.61
N SER A 27 -3.08 3.92 -9.24
CA SER A 27 -2.49 5.13 -8.66
C SER A 27 -3.17 5.63 -7.38
N LEU A 28 -3.83 4.72 -6.65
CA LEU A 28 -4.47 4.98 -5.35
C LEU A 28 -3.46 4.88 -4.19
N LEU A 29 -2.39 4.11 -4.37
CA LEU A 29 -1.26 4.03 -3.44
C LEU A 29 0.05 4.04 -4.24
N ILE A 30 0.86 5.09 -4.07
CA ILE A 30 2.03 5.33 -4.91
C ILE A 30 3.26 4.60 -4.34
N ALA A 31 3.84 3.69 -5.13
CA ALA A 31 5.12 3.08 -4.82
C ALA A 31 6.25 4.13 -4.89
N LYS A 32 7.21 4.05 -3.96
CA LYS A 32 8.41 4.91 -3.98
C LYS A 32 9.57 4.25 -4.70
N GLU A 33 9.69 2.94 -4.52
CA GLU A 33 10.78 2.14 -5.06
C GLU A 33 10.26 0.75 -5.44
N THR A 34 11.14 -0.08 -5.97
CA THR A 34 10.88 -1.50 -6.19
C THR A 34 11.90 -2.32 -5.42
N ASP A 35 11.49 -3.48 -4.92
CA ASP A 35 12.39 -4.44 -4.29
C ASP A 35 13.29 -5.16 -5.32
N ALA A 36 14.12 -6.08 -4.84
CA ALA A 36 15.02 -6.87 -5.68
C ALA A 36 14.31 -7.80 -6.69
N GLN A 37 13.01 -8.05 -6.50
CA GLN A 37 12.17 -8.86 -7.37
C GLN A 37 11.31 -8.01 -8.32
N GLY A 38 11.42 -6.67 -8.24
CA GLY A 38 10.64 -5.73 -9.02
C GLY A 38 9.23 -5.49 -8.46
N LYS A 39 8.92 -5.93 -7.22
CA LYS A 39 7.65 -5.61 -6.57
C LYS A 39 7.68 -4.19 -5.98
N PRO A 40 6.54 -3.48 -5.95
CA PRO A 40 6.50 -2.13 -5.41
C PRO A 40 6.77 -2.08 -3.90
N LEU A 41 7.50 -1.06 -3.48
CA LEU A 41 7.75 -0.69 -2.09
C LEU A 41 7.03 0.62 -1.77
N PHE A 42 6.32 0.64 -0.64
CA PHE A 42 5.46 1.75 -0.25
C PHE A 42 6.01 2.45 0.98
N GLU A 43 5.93 3.77 1.02
CA GLU A 43 6.30 4.51 2.23
C GLU A 43 5.23 4.33 3.31
N LYS A 44 5.64 3.93 4.52
CA LYS A 44 4.73 3.69 5.64
C LYS A 44 3.78 4.85 5.89
N SER A 45 4.26 6.09 5.83
CA SER A 45 3.42 7.29 6.03
C SER A 45 2.34 7.45 4.96
N ASP A 46 2.61 7.04 3.72
CA ASP A 46 1.62 7.10 2.65
C ASP A 46 0.57 5.99 2.81
N VAL A 47 0.98 4.82 3.27
CA VAL A 47 0.07 3.71 3.63
C VAL A 47 -0.85 4.10 4.79
N GLU A 48 -0.31 4.75 5.83
CA GLU A 48 -1.09 5.25 6.98
C GLU A 48 -2.10 6.32 6.56
N ARG A 49 -1.69 7.27 5.70
CA ARG A 49 -2.59 8.30 5.14
C ARG A 49 -3.69 7.67 4.29
N TYR A 50 -3.34 6.68 3.47
CA TYR A 50 -4.32 5.95 2.66
C TYR A 50 -5.36 5.26 3.54
N LYS A 51 -4.94 4.56 4.60
CA LYS A 51 -5.86 3.92 5.56
C LYS A 51 -6.85 4.90 6.16
N GLN A 52 -6.35 6.04 6.66
CA GLN A 52 -7.21 7.08 7.24
C GLN A 52 -8.22 7.63 6.22
N LEU A 53 -7.80 7.81 4.96
CA LEU A 53 -8.70 8.25 3.91
C LEU A 53 -9.77 7.21 3.59
N ALA A 54 -9.38 5.94 3.43
CA ALA A 54 -10.30 4.85 3.12
C ALA A 54 -11.35 4.66 4.24
N GLU A 55 -10.95 4.70 5.51
CA GLU A 55 -11.86 4.63 6.65
C GLU A 55 -12.89 5.79 6.64
N ARG A 56 -12.49 6.99 6.22
CA ARG A 56 -13.40 8.14 6.07
C ARG A 56 -14.37 8.00 4.90
N LEU A 57 -14.04 7.18 3.90
CA LEU A 57 -14.85 6.95 2.70
C LEU A 57 -15.72 5.70 2.79
N GLY A 58 -15.75 5.01 3.94
CA GLY A 58 -16.58 3.84 4.17
C GLY A 58 -15.83 2.52 4.38
N GLY A 59 -14.49 2.55 4.48
CA GLY A 59 -13.66 1.39 4.77
C GLY A 59 -12.90 0.83 3.57
N LEU A 60 -12.19 -0.29 3.80
CA LEU A 60 -11.31 -0.98 2.84
C LEU A 60 -11.94 -2.26 2.27
#